data_AF-A0A957Z7H6-F1
#
_entry.id   AF-A0A957Z7H6-F1
#
_cell.length_a   1.000
_cell.length_b   1.000
_cell.length_c   1.000
_cell.angle_alpha   90.00
_cell.angle_beta   90.00
_cell.angle_gamma   90.00
#
_symmetry.space_group_name_H-M   'P 1'
#
loop_
_entity.id
_entity.type
_entity.pdbx_description
1 polymer ?
#
loop_
_entity_poly.entity_id
_entity_poly.type
_entity_poly.pdbx_seq_one_letter_code
_entity_poly.pdbx_strand_id
1 'polypeptide(L)'
;LANLGFFDNTPVNDVNPEQLVVIGAPDNDPGRDVGYTFNPEVGLPETPDVGSITYRSLQQDPAGGVIASGSQLFLALVAPPPDVVDAYSFFGKIVDGVEVLSTLTVSDTIESITIVEE
;
A
#
# COMPACT_ATOMS: atom_id res chain seq x y z
N LEU A 1 6.73 9.68 6.00
CA LEU A 1 7.32 9.47 4.65
C LEU A 1 6.84 10.52 3.66
N ALA A 2 5.52 10.67 3.47
CA ALA A 2 4.93 11.70 2.61
C ALA A 2 5.48 13.12 2.86
N ASN A 3 5.47 13.61 4.11
CA ASN A 3 6.02 14.93 4.45
C ASN A 3 7.53 15.13 4.18
N LEU A 4 8.27 14.04 3.87
CA LEU A 4 9.68 14.10 3.48
C LEU A 4 9.87 14.04 1.96
N GLY A 5 8.78 14.05 1.19
CA GLY A 5 8.78 13.91 -0.28
C GLY A 5 9.16 12.52 -0.78
N PHE A 6 9.11 11.49 0.08
CA PHE A 6 9.59 10.15 -0.27
C PHE A 6 8.83 9.53 -1.45
N PHE A 7 7.53 9.80 -1.56
CA PHE A 7 6.67 9.26 -2.62
C PHE A 7 6.64 10.14 -3.87
N ASP A 8 7.24 11.32 -3.83
CA ASP A 8 7.16 12.28 -4.92
C ASP A 8 8.04 11.83 -6.09
N ASN A 9 7.51 11.93 -7.30
CA ASN A 9 8.13 11.44 -8.54
C ASN A 9 8.49 9.94 -8.50
N THR A 10 7.76 9.14 -7.72
CA THR A 10 7.93 7.69 -7.70
C THR A 10 6.95 7.01 -8.68
N PRO A 11 7.33 5.89 -9.31
CA PRO A 11 6.46 5.21 -10.26
C PRO A 11 5.31 4.49 -9.55
N VAL A 12 4.22 4.28 -10.27
CA VAL A 12 3.30 3.18 -9.95
C VAL A 12 4.06 1.88 -10.17
N ASN A 13 4.23 1.09 -9.10
CA ASN A 13 5.17 -0.02 -9.12
C ASN A 13 4.63 -1.27 -9.79
N ASP A 14 3.35 -1.56 -9.57
CA ASP A 14 2.67 -2.68 -10.18
C ASP A 14 1.16 -2.41 -10.23
N VAL A 15 0.49 -3.02 -11.20
CA VAL A 15 -0.96 -2.95 -11.35
C VAL A 15 -1.46 -4.35 -11.65
N ASN A 16 -2.26 -4.89 -10.73
CA ASN A 16 -3.10 -6.04 -11.00
C ASN A 16 -4.54 -5.55 -11.15
N PRO A 17 -5.06 -5.39 -12.38
CA PRO A 17 -6.36 -4.77 -12.64
C PRO A 17 -7.54 -5.45 -11.93
N GLU A 18 -7.39 -6.72 -11.54
CA GLU A 18 -8.43 -7.49 -10.86
C GLU A 18 -8.29 -7.47 -9.33
N GLN A 19 -7.25 -6.85 -8.78
CA GLN A 19 -6.93 -6.93 -7.35
C GLN A 19 -6.52 -5.60 -6.74
N LEU A 20 -5.40 -5.02 -7.20
CA LEU A 20 -4.74 -3.92 -6.49
C LEU A 20 -3.74 -3.16 -7.35
N VAL A 21 -3.36 -1.99 -6.86
CA VAL A 21 -2.21 -1.19 -7.32
C VAL A 21 -1.13 -1.19 -6.24
N VAL A 22 0.14 -1.17 -6.64
CA VAL A 22 1.30 -1.10 -5.75
C VAL A 22 2.04 0.21 -5.98
N ILE A 23 2.40 0.91 -4.90
CA ILE A 23 3.27 2.10 -4.92
C ILE A 23 4.32 2.01 -3.80
N GLY A 24 5.28 2.94 -3.80
CA GLY A 24 6.20 3.15 -2.67
C GLY A 24 7.56 2.47 -2.77
N ALA A 25 7.93 1.91 -3.93
CA ALA A 25 9.30 1.55 -4.29
C ALA A 25 9.90 2.63 -5.22
N PRO A 26 10.88 3.45 -4.77
CA PRO A 26 11.27 4.69 -5.46
C PRO A 26 11.79 4.53 -6.90
N ASP A 27 12.50 3.44 -7.20
CA ASP A 27 13.14 3.19 -8.49
C ASP A 27 12.54 1.98 -9.23
N ASN A 28 11.30 1.63 -8.86
CA ASN A 28 10.60 0.45 -9.34
C ASN A 28 11.29 -0.90 -9.06
N ASP A 29 12.24 -0.92 -8.12
CA ASP A 29 12.84 -2.15 -7.60
C ASP A 29 12.05 -2.62 -6.36
N PRO A 30 11.33 -3.75 -6.42
CA PRO A 30 10.59 -4.29 -5.28
C PRO A 30 11.44 -4.56 -4.04
N GLY A 31 12.76 -4.72 -4.20
CA GLY A 31 13.73 -4.88 -3.11
C GLY A 31 14.16 -3.57 -2.46
N ARG A 32 13.77 -2.42 -3.03
CA ARG A 32 14.04 -1.10 -2.46
C ARG A 32 12.82 -0.53 -1.77
N ASP A 33 13.10 -0.02 -0.59
CA ASP A 33 12.15 0.44 0.41
C ASP A 33 12.79 1.64 1.12
N VAL A 34 12.12 2.24 2.08
CA VAL A 34 12.67 3.32 2.91
C VAL A 34 13.83 2.89 3.84
N GLY A 35 14.21 1.60 3.80
CA GLY A 35 15.37 1.07 4.52
C GLY A 35 15.06 0.47 5.89
N TYR A 36 13.78 0.31 6.24
CA TYR A 36 13.35 -0.47 7.39
C TYR A 36 12.09 -1.27 7.08
N THR A 37 11.88 -2.32 7.87
CA THR A 37 10.65 -3.12 7.91
C THR A 37 10.11 -3.10 9.33
N PHE A 38 8.85 -3.52 9.51
CA PHE A 38 8.24 -3.56 10.83
C PHE A 38 7.19 -4.67 10.93
N ASN A 39 6.82 -5.02 12.15
CA ASN A 39 5.69 -5.88 12.42
C ASN A 39 4.40 -5.05 12.37
N PRO A 40 3.52 -5.27 11.39
CA PRO A 40 2.35 -4.44 11.18
C PRO A 40 1.22 -4.84 12.15
N GLU A 41 0.29 -3.91 12.42
CA GLU A 41 -0.88 -4.16 13.27
C GLU A 41 -1.95 -4.92 12.48
N VAL A 42 -2.15 -6.20 12.79
CA VAL A 42 -3.11 -7.09 12.12
C VAL A 42 -4.29 -7.46 13.03
N GLY A 43 -5.35 -8.02 12.45
CA GLY A 43 -6.56 -8.43 13.17
C GLY A 43 -7.43 -7.25 13.62
N LEU A 44 -7.30 -6.11 12.94
CA LEU A 44 -8.14 -4.94 13.21
C LEU A 44 -9.60 -5.23 12.80
N PRO A 45 -10.60 -4.67 13.52
CA PRO A 45 -12.00 -4.99 13.29
C PRO A 45 -12.59 -4.40 12.01
N GLU A 46 -11.87 -3.51 11.34
CA GLU A 46 -12.33 -2.90 10.09
C GLU A 46 -12.30 -3.90 8.94
N THR A 47 -13.42 -3.99 8.22
CA THR A 47 -13.50 -4.84 7.02
C THR A 47 -12.93 -4.07 5.82
N PRO A 48 -11.94 -4.62 5.11
CA PRO A 48 -11.37 -3.97 3.95
C PRO A 48 -12.40 -3.92 2.81
N ASP A 49 -12.30 -2.88 2.00
CA ASP A 49 -13.23 -2.57 0.91
C ASP A 49 -12.43 -2.00 -0.28
N VAL A 50 -13.11 -1.70 -1.39
CA VAL A 50 -12.51 -0.93 -2.50
C VAL A 50 -11.91 0.37 -1.96
N GLY A 51 -10.68 0.66 -2.38
CA GLY A 51 -9.91 1.83 -1.94
C GLY A 51 -9.22 1.67 -0.58
N SER A 52 -9.34 0.52 0.10
CA SER A 52 -8.56 0.25 1.31
C SER A 52 -7.05 0.24 1.02
N ILE A 53 -6.28 0.79 1.95
CA ILE A 53 -4.82 0.92 1.87
C ILE A 53 -4.18 0.10 2.99
N THR A 54 -3.22 -0.74 2.62
CA THR A 54 -2.38 -1.51 3.57
C THR A 54 -0.92 -1.44 3.16
N TYR A 55 -0.02 -1.68 4.11
CA TYR A 55 1.38 -1.95 3.80
C TYR A 55 1.52 -3.28 3.05
N ARG A 56 2.51 -3.34 2.15
CA ARG A 56 2.91 -4.59 1.50
C ARG A 56 3.54 -5.55 2.52
N SER A 57 2.99 -6.75 2.62
CA SER A 57 3.62 -7.85 3.36
C SER A 57 4.83 -8.39 2.57
N LEU A 58 5.95 -8.61 3.25
CA LEU A 58 7.21 -9.09 2.65
C LEU A 58 7.52 -10.53 3.05
N GLN A 59 7.43 -10.84 4.34
CA GLN A 59 7.83 -12.13 4.91
C GLN A 59 6.99 -12.44 6.15
N GLN A 60 7.06 -13.70 6.59
CA GLN A 60 6.56 -14.13 7.89
C GLN A 60 7.77 -14.44 8.79
N ASP A 61 7.72 -13.99 10.04
CA ASP A 61 8.72 -14.33 11.03
C ASP A 61 8.54 -15.78 11.54
N PRO A 62 9.55 -16.36 12.23
CA PRO A 62 9.47 -17.74 12.72
C PRO A 62 8.38 -18.00 13.77
N ALA A 63 7.87 -16.96 14.43
CA ALA A 63 6.77 -17.04 15.39
C ALA A 63 5.39 -16.90 14.71
N GLY A 64 5.37 -16.72 13.38
CA GLY A 64 4.17 -16.57 12.58
C GLY A 64 3.70 -15.13 12.40
N GLY A 65 4.44 -14.14 12.93
CA GLY A 65 4.14 -12.72 12.77
C GLY A 65 4.46 -12.23 11.35
N VAL A 66 3.75 -11.20 10.90
CA VAL A 66 3.98 -10.60 9.58
C VAL A 66 5.12 -9.57 9.68
N ILE A 67 5.95 -9.51 8.64
CA ILE A 67 6.93 -8.43 8.42
C ILE A 67 6.50 -7.67 7.17
N ALA A 68 6.23 -6.37 7.34
CA ALA A 68 5.79 -5.49 6.27
C ALA A 68 6.88 -4.51 5.83
N SER A 69 6.72 -4.03 4.60
CA SER A 69 7.49 -2.95 4.01
C SER A 69 7.27 -1.64 4.77
N GLY A 70 8.33 -0.82 4.89
CA GLY A 70 8.26 0.49 5.52
C GLY A 70 7.59 1.56 4.64
N SER A 71 7.62 1.42 3.31
CA SER A 71 7.07 2.39 2.37
C SER A 71 6.15 1.84 1.30
N GLN A 72 6.23 0.56 0.94
CA GLN A 72 5.41 0.02 -0.14
C GLN A 72 3.98 -0.25 0.33
N LEU A 73 3.02 0.19 -0.47
CA LEU A 73 1.59 0.16 -0.16
C LEU A 73 0.83 -0.62 -1.23
N PHE A 74 -0.21 -1.33 -0.79
CA PHE A 74 -1.27 -1.88 -1.64
C PHE A 74 -2.51 -1.01 -1.55
N LEU A 75 -3.05 -0.68 -2.72
CA LEU A 75 -4.27 0.10 -2.89
C LEU A 75 -5.30 -0.83 -3.53
N ALA A 76 -6.37 -1.15 -2.82
CA ALA A 76 -7.34 -2.15 -3.24
C ALA A 76 -8.23 -1.64 -4.40
N LEU A 77 -8.22 -2.34 -5.54
CA LEU A 77 -9.13 -2.08 -6.67
C LEU A 77 -10.47 -2.78 -6.50
N VAL A 78 -10.46 -3.92 -5.83
CA VAL A 78 -11.63 -4.71 -5.47
C VAL A 78 -11.64 -4.93 -3.97
N ALA A 79 -12.82 -5.15 -3.37
CA ALA A 79 -12.92 -5.46 -1.96
C ALA A 79 -12.14 -6.75 -1.64
N PRO A 80 -11.09 -6.69 -0.78
CA PRO A 80 -10.36 -7.88 -0.38
C PRO A 80 -11.24 -8.84 0.44
N PRO A 81 -10.94 -10.15 0.44
CA PRO A 81 -11.61 -11.09 1.35
C PRO A 81 -11.47 -10.63 2.82
N PRO A 82 -12.52 -10.74 3.66
CA PRO A 82 -12.47 -10.20 5.03
C PRO A 82 -11.38 -10.80 5.92
N ASP A 83 -10.96 -12.04 5.67
CA ASP A 83 -9.95 -12.77 6.44
C ASP A 83 -8.53 -12.26 6.22
N VAL A 84 -8.29 -11.45 5.18
CA VAL A 84 -6.95 -10.88 4.94
C VAL A 84 -6.53 -9.87 6.01
N VAL A 85 -7.44 -9.40 6.85
CA VAL A 85 -7.12 -8.53 8.01
C VAL A 85 -6.18 -9.21 9.01
N ASP A 86 -6.14 -10.54 9.05
CA ASP A 86 -5.23 -11.29 9.92
C ASP A 86 -3.77 -11.25 9.42
N ALA A 87 -3.56 -10.87 8.15
CA ALA A 87 -2.25 -10.86 7.50
C ALA A 87 -1.80 -9.45 7.05
N TYR A 88 -2.70 -8.47 7.03
CA TYR A 88 -2.45 -7.13 6.51
C TYR A 88 -2.94 -6.06 7.48
N SER A 89 -2.18 -4.97 7.58
CA SER A 89 -2.51 -3.82 8.41
C SER A 89 -3.12 -2.73 7.55
N PHE A 90 -4.44 -2.77 7.45
CA PHE A 90 -5.20 -1.71 6.82
C PHE A 90 -5.23 -0.49 7.73
N PHE A 91 -4.80 0.66 7.21
CA PHE A 91 -4.65 1.90 7.99
C PHE A 91 -5.31 3.12 7.33
N GLY A 92 -5.83 2.96 6.11
CA GLY A 92 -6.42 4.06 5.37
C GLY A 92 -7.42 3.59 4.33
N LYS A 93 -8.23 4.53 3.86
CA LYS A 93 -9.21 4.32 2.78
C LYS A 93 -9.22 5.53 1.86
N ILE A 94 -9.21 5.28 0.56
CA ILE A 94 -9.43 6.31 -0.45
C ILE A 94 -10.91 6.68 -0.42
N VAL A 95 -11.20 7.93 -0.09
CA VAL A 95 -12.57 8.45 0.05
C VAL A 95 -13.05 9.24 -1.16
N ASP A 96 -12.11 9.67 -2.02
CA ASP A 96 -12.39 10.40 -3.24
C ASP A 96 -11.37 9.99 -4.33
N GLY A 97 -11.80 10.01 -5.60
CA GLY A 97 -10.96 9.61 -6.73
C GLY A 97 -10.60 8.12 -6.80
N VAL A 98 -11.35 7.24 -6.14
CA VAL A 98 -11.08 5.79 -6.14
C VAL A 98 -11.14 5.18 -7.55
N GLU A 99 -11.96 5.75 -8.43
CA GLU A 99 -12.08 5.37 -9.84
C GLU A 99 -10.78 5.56 -10.62
N VAL A 100 -9.91 6.48 -10.19
CA VAL A 100 -8.60 6.72 -10.84
C VAL A 100 -7.72 5.48 -10.74
N LEU A 101 -7.80 4.72 -9.64
CA LEU A 101 -6.99 3.50 -9.47
C LEU A 101 -7.15 2.55 -10.65
N SER A 102 -8.37 2.41 -11.18
CA SER A 102 -8.67 1.49 -12.29
C SER A 102 -8.05 1.90 -13.63
N THR A 103 -7.55 3.12 -13.72
CA THR A 103 -6.93 3.70 -14.92
C THR A 103 -5.41 3.72 -14.85
N LEU A 104 -4.83 3.48 -13.65
CA LEU A 104 -3.39 3.53 -13.44
C LEU A 104 -2.68 2.39 -14.18
N THR A 105 -1.47 2.70 -14.63
CA THR A 105 -0.54 1.81 -15.31
C THR A 105 0.85 2.00 -14.71
N VAL A 106 1.74 1.04 -14.95
CA VAL A 106 3.16 1.16 -14.55
C VAL A 106 3.94 2.25 -15.29
N SER A 107 3.32 2.94 -16.26
CA SER A 107 3.90 4.12 -16.90
C SER A 107 3.57 5.42 -16.18
N ASP A 108 2.66 5.37 -15.19
CA ASP A 108 2.25 6.54 -14.43
C ASP A 108 3.21 6.84 -13.27
N THR A 109 3.23 8.12 -12.88
CA THR A 109 4.08 8.65 -11.82
C THR A 109 3.23 9.28 -10.74
N ILE A 110 3.55 8.99 -9.48
CA ILE A 110 3.04 9.72 -8.34
C ILE A 110 3.75 11.08 -8.31
N GLU A 111 3.06 12.14 -8.71
CA GLU A 111 3.66 13.48 -8.75
C GLU A 111 3.99 13.98 -7.34
N SER A 112 3.04 13.86 -6.40
CA SER A 112 3.25 14.20 -5.00
C SER A 112 2.26 13.52 -4.06
N ILE A 113 2.65 13.31 -2.80
CA ILE A 113 1.73 12.95 -1.71
C ILE A 113 1.85 13.98 -0.58
N THR A 114 0.75 14.70 -0.32
CA THR A 114 0.67 15.70 0.76
C THR A 114 -0.25 15.20 1.87
N ILE A 115 0.18 15.39 3.13
CA ILE A 115 -0.67 15.15 4.31
C ILE A 115 -1.31 16.48 4.71
N VAL A 116 -2.63 16.47 4.85
CA VAL A 116 -3.42 17.61 5.35
C VAL A 116 -4.01 17.21 6.69
N GLU A 117 -3.88 18.09 7.69
CA GLU A 117 -4.53 17.90 8.99
C GLU A 117 -6.00 18.33 8.88
N GLU A 118 -6.91 17.51 9.41
CA GLU A 118 -8.36 17.77 9.46
C GLU A 118 -8.82 18.00 10.91
#